data_AF-A0A420YSA9-F1
#
_entry.id   AF-A0A420YSA9-F1
#
_cell.length_a   1.000
_cell.length_b   1.000
_cell.length_c   1.000
_cell.angle_alpha   90.00
_cell.angle_beta   90.00
_cell.angle_gamma   90.00
#
_symmetry.space_group_name_H-M   'P 1'
#
loop_
_entity.id
_entity.type
_entity.pdbx_description
1 polymer ?
#
loop_
_entity_poly.entity_id
_entity_poly.type
_entity_poly.pdbx_seq_one_letter_code
_entity_poly.pdbx_strand_id
1 'polypeptide(L)'
;MGETFEIGESGYEDIKDLPYNELVKILTILTIIEEEGLTPAVWEKWGEVKDNRYTLVFEVSRNYKEGVPNGPIPKEIIHRVRVYLS
;
A
#
# COMPACT_ATOMS: atom_id res chain seq x y z
N MET A 1 22.24 3.13 6.60
CA MET A 1 21.12 2.29 7.09
C MET A 1 19.98 3.23 7.38
N GLY A 2 18.82 3.00 6.75
CA GLY A 2 17.63 3.82 6.99
C GLY A 2 17.08 3.62 8.39
N GLU A 3 16.14 4.48 8.79
CA GLU A 3 15.44 4.36 10.07
C GLU A 3 14.55 3.11 10.09
N THR A 4 14.56 2.39 11.22
CA THR A 4 13.67 1.26 11.48
C THR A 4 12.29 1.78 11.87
N PHE A 5 11.23 1.09 11.45
CA PHE A 5 9.84 1.46 11.77
C PHE A 5 9.07 0.25 12.28
N GLU A 6 8.09 0.49 13.14
CA GLU A 6 7.12 -0.53 13.56
C GLU A 6 5.80 -0.33 12.85
N ILE A 7 5.15 -1.44 12.49
CA ILE A 7 3.80 -1.44 11.95
C ILE A 7 2.85 -1.61 13.12
N GLY A 8 1.93 -0.65 13.30
CA GLY A 8 0.89 -0.77 14.32
C GLY A 8 0.02 -2.02 14.11
N GLU A 9 -0.42 -2.63 15.21
CA GLU A 9 -1.20 -3.88 15.23
C GLU A 9 -2.43 -3.85 14.30
N SER A 10 -3.16 -2.73 14.26
CA SER A 10 -4.32 -2.57 13.38
C SER A 10 -3.96 -2.67 11.90
N GLY A 11 -2.76 -2.21 11.51
CA GLY A 11 -2.29 -2.31 10.13
C GLY A 11 -1.95 -3.76 9.74
N TYR A 12 -1.45 -4.55 10.69
CA TYR A 12 -1.18 -5.98 10.45
C TYR A 12 -2.49 -6.78 10.27
N GLU A 13 -3.47 -6.50 11.12
CA GLU A 13 -4.79 -7.14 11.06
C GLU A 13 -5.52 -6.84 9.75
N ASP A 14 -5.40 -5.62 9.21
CA ASP A 14 -5.97 -5.27 7.90
C ASP A 14 -5.28 -6.01 6.73
N ILE A 15 -3.99 -6.33 6.86
CA ILE A 15 -3.21 -6.99 5.80
C ILE A 15 -3.53 -8.48 5.70
N LYS A 16 -3.77 -9.16 6.83
CA LYS A 16 -3.96 -10.62 6.86
C LYS A 16 -5.23 -11.08 6.15
N ASP A 17 -6.25 -10.22 6.11
CA ASP A 17 -7.57 -10.53 5.54
C ASP A 17 -7.64 -10.25 4.03
N LEU A 18 -6.53 -9.84 3.41
CA LEU A 18 -6.47 -9.52 1.99
C LEU A 18 -6.40 -10.76 1.10
N PRO A 19 -6.90 -10.67 -0.16
CA PRO A 19 -6.65 -11.68 -1.17
C PRO A 19 -5.16 -11.99 -1.33
N TYR A 20 -4.81 -13.26 -1.58
CA TYR A 20 -3.43 -13.73 -1.60
C TYR A 20 -2.50 -12.90 -2.50
N ASN A 21 -2.96 -12.49 -3.69
CA ASN A 21 -2.20 -11.65 -4.60
C ASN A 21 -1.87 -10.26 -4.02
N GLU A 22 -2.81 -9.67 -3.28
CA GLU A 22 -2.61 -8.39 -2.60
C GLU A 22 -1.69 -8.55 -1.40
N LEU A 23 -1.87 -9.62 -0.62
CA LEU A 23 -1.04 -9.97 0.53
C LEU A 23 0.43 -10.16 0.12
N VAL A 24 0.71 -10.93 -0.93
CA VAL A 24 2.08 -11.13 -1.45
C VAL A 24 2.72 -9.79 -1.84
N LYS A 25 1.96 -8.91 -2.48
CA LYS A 25 2.48 -7.61 -2.92
C LYS A 25 2.81 -6.70 -1.74
N ILE A 26 1.97 -6.67 -0.70
CA ILE A 26 2.26 -5.91 0.51
C ILE A 26 3.47 -6.47 1.23
N LEU A 27 3.53 -7.78 1.45
CA LEU A 27 4.66 -8.41 2.13
C LEU A 27 5.97 -8.12 1.39
N THR A 28 5.96 -8.18 0.06
CA THR A 28 7.13 -7.84 -0.75
C THR A 28 7.55 -6.38 -0.55
N ILE A 29 6.61 -5.44 -0.55
CA ILE A 29 6.91 -4.02 -0.29
C ILE A 29 7.47 -3.86 1.13
N LEU A 30 6.86 -4.48 2.15
CA LEU A 30 7.33 -4.41 3.53
C LEU A 30 8.75 -4.98 3.68
N THR A 31 9.06 -6.10 3.04
CA THR A 31 10.41 -6.67 3.03
C THR A 31 11.42 -5.72 2.39
N ILE A 32 11.10 -5.07 1.27
CA ILE A 32 11.98 -4.05 0.66
C ILE A 32 12.27 -2.93 1.66
N ILE A 33 11.24 -2.45 2.36
CA ILE A 33 11.41 -1.36 3.32
C ILE A 33 12.16 -1.83 4.58
N GLU A 34 11.99 -3.07 5.02
CA GLU A 34 12.77 -3.68 6.10
C GLU A 34 14.26 -3.78 5.74
N GLU A 35 14.59 -4.19 4.51
CA GLU A 35 15.96 -4.34 4.04
C GLU A 35 16.65 -3.00 3.74
N GLU A 36 15.95 -2.07 3.10
CA GLU A 36 16.52 -0.78 2.65
C GLU A 36 16.35 0.34 3.68
N GLY A 37 15.34 0.22 4.56
CA GLY A 37 14.85 1.28 5.44
C GLY A 37 13.99 2.31 4.70
N LEU A 38 13.54 3.35 5.42
CA LEU A 38 12.76 4.46 4.87
C LEU A 38 13.63 5.43 4.04
N THR A 39 14.14 4.96 2.90
CA THR A 39 14.99 5.75 2.00
C THR A 39 14.18 6.85 1.28
N PRO A 40 14.84 7.87 0.70
CA PRO A 40 14.16 8.85 -0.15
C PRO A 40 13.38 8.22 -1.31
N ALA A 41 13.87 7.11 -1.88
CA ALA A 41 13.19 6.39 -2.95
C ALA A 41 11.91 5.68 -2.46
N VAL A 42 11.94 5.09 -1.25
CA VAL A 42 10.76 4.53 -0.59
C VAL A 42 9.72 5.63 -0.36
N TRP A 43 10.15 6.79 0.17
CA TRP A 43 9.30 7.95 0.39
C TRP A 43 8.71 8.50 -0.92
N GLU A 44 9.50 8.61 -1.98
CA GLU A 44 9.01 9.05 -3.29
C GLU A 44 7.97 8.07 -3.86
N LYS A 45 8.17 6.77 -3.65
CA LYS A 45 7.31 5.74 -4.22
C LYS A 45 6.00 5.54 -3.47
N TRP A 46 6.04 5.55 -2.13
CA TRP A 46 4.92 5.15 -1.27
C TRP A 46 4.56 6.17 -0.20
N GLY A 47 5.36 7.22 -0.01
CA GLY A 47 5.14 8.22 1.01
C GLY A 47 3.92 9.11 0.77
N GLU A 48 3.10 9.29 1.80
CA GLU A 48 2.01 10.26 1.86
C GLU A 48 2.05 10.97 3.22
N VAL A 49 1.87 12.29 3.23
CA VAL A 49 1.58 13.04 4.46
C VAL A 49 0.08 13.15 4.58
N LYS A 50 -0.50 12.50 5.58
CA LYS A 50 -1.93 12.53 5.86
C LYS A 50 -2.16 12.83 7.33
N ASP A 51 -3.05 13.77 7.63
CA ASP A 51 -3.40 14.17 9.00
C ASP A 51 -2.17 14.50 9.87
N ASN A 52 -1.17 15.17 9.26
CA ASN A 52 0.11 15.52 9.87
C ASN A 52 0.94 14.31 10.35
N ARG A 53 0.71 13.13 9.75
CA ARG A 53 1.45 11.89 9.99
C ARG A 53 2.12 11.39 8.72
N TYR A 54 3.35 10.93 8.88
CA TYR A 54 4.10 10.21 7.86
C TYR A 54 3.48 8.81 7.65
N THR A 55 2.95 8.58 6.46
CA THR A 55 2.19 7.36 6.12
C THR A 55 2.76 6.74 4.85
N LEU A 56 2.77 5.41 4.78
CA LEU A 56 3.04 4.69 3.54
C LEU A 56 1.73 4.19 2.93
N VAL A 57 1.59 4.34 1.61
CA VAL A 57 0.40 3.97 0.86
C VAL A 57 0.77 2.98 -0.23
N PHE A 58 0.24 1.77 -0.12
CA PHE A 58 0.51 0.70 -1.08
C PHE A 58 -0.69 0.52 -1.99
N GLU A 59 -0.51 0.69 -3.30
CA GLU A 59 -1.50 0.27 -4.30
C GLU A 59 -1.35 -1.24 -4.54
N VAL A 60 -2.28 -2.02 -4.03
CA VAL A 60 -2.14 -3.49 -3.96
C VAL A 60 -2.89 -4.20 -5.08
N SER A 61 -4.00 -3.63 -5.53
CA SER A 61 -4.71 -4.09 -6.73
C SER A 61 -5.33 -2.94 -7.50
N ARG A 62 -5.52 -3.21 -8.79
CA ARG A 62 -6.20 -2.34 -9.74
C ARG A 62 -7.13 -3.21 -10.56
N ASN A 63 -8.42 -3.02 -10.36
CA ASN A 63 -9.46 -3.73 -11.06
C ASN A 63 -10.26 -2.78 -11.94
N TYR A 64 -10.72 -3.30 -13.08
CA TYR A 64 -11.64 -2.59 -13.96
C TYR A 64 -13.00 -3.25 -13.83
N LYS A 65 -14.04 -2.47 -13.52
CA LYS A 65 -15.40 -2.96 -13.73
C LYS A 65 -15.62 -3.08 -15.23
N GLU A 66 -15.86 -4.30 -15.73
CA GLU A 66 -16.16 -4.51 -17.16
C GLU A 66 -17.21 -3.51 -17.64
N GLY A 67 -16.87 -2.80 -18.70
CA GLY A 67 -17.79 -1.90 -19.37
C GLY A 67 -18.83 -2.70 -20.14
N VAL A 68 -20.08 -2.25 -20.12
CA VAL A 68 -21.09 -2.72 -21.08
C VAL A 68 -20.76 -2.17 -22.48
N PRO A 69 -21.06 -2.90 -23.58
CA PRO A 69 -20.91 -2.36 -24.93
C PRO A 69 -21.66 -1.03 -25.08
N ASN A 70 -20.98 0.03 -25.56
CA ASN A 70 -21.47 1.42 -25.58
C ASN A 70 -21.78 2.04 -24.21
N GLY A 71 -21.21 1.52 -23.13
CA GLY A 71 -21.37 2.00 -21.76
C GLY A 71 -20.35 3.07 -21.34
N PRO A 72 -20.51 3.65 -20.13
CA PRO A 72 -19.52 4.57 -19.57
C PRO A 72 -18.16 3.89 -19.43
N ILE A 73 -17.08 4.69 -19.55
CA ILE A 73 -15.70 4.24 -19.36
C ILE A 73 -15.62 3.45 -18.04
N PRO A 74 -15.03 2.23 -18.06
CA PRO A 74 -14.83 1.41 -16.87
C PRO A 74 -14.32 2.23 -15.69
N LYS A 75 -15.02 2.17 -14.55
CA LYS A 75 -14.52 2.79 -13.33
C LYS A 75 -13.34 1.95 -12.83
N GLU A 76 -12.19 2.59 -12.75
CA GLU A 76 -11.00 2.03 -12.13
C GLU A 76 -11.22 1.91 -10.62
N ILE A 77 -11.05 0.71 -10.09
CA ILE A 77 -11.13 0.42 -8.66
C ILE A 77 -9.70 0.13 -8.20
N ILE A 78 -9.11 1.08 -7.48
CA ILE A 78 -7.77 0.96 -6.92
C ILE A 78 -7.90 0.59 -5.44
N HIS A 79 -7.39 -0.58 -5.05
CA HIS A 79 -7.28 -0.93 -3.65
C HIS A 79 -5.96 -0.40 -3.08
N ARG A 80 -6.06 0.40 -2.01
CA ARG A 80 -4.92 0.99 -1.31
C ARG A 80 -4.90 0.58 0.15
N VAL A 81 -3.74 0.14 0.63
CA VAL A 81 -3.49 -0.10 2.05
C VAL A 81 -2.63 1.02 2.61
N ARG A 82 -2.96 1.52 3.81
CA ARG A 82 -2.20 2.55 4.49
C ARG A 82 -1.52 1.99 5.72
N VAL A 83 -0.22 2.19 5.81
CA VAL A 83 0.59 1.84 6.97
C VAL A 83 1.04 3.13 7.63
N TYR A 84 0.59 3.31 8.87
CA TYR A 84 0.99 4.45 9.70
C TYR A 84 2.30 4.10 10.40
N LEU A 85 3.30 4.98 10.25
CA LEU A 85 4.58 4.84 10.92
C LEU A 85 4.47 5.46 12.33
N SER A 86 4.98 4.76 13.34
CA SER A 86 5.06 5.21 14.73
C SER A 86 6.50 5.40 15.18
#